data_AF-A0A9P8VUU7-F1
#
_entry.id   AF-A0A9P8VUU7-F1
#
_cell.length_a   1.000
_cell.length_b   1.000
_cell.length_c   1.000
_cell.angle_alpha   90.00
_cell.angle_beta   90.00
_cell.angle_gamma   90.00
#
_symmetry.space_group_name_H-M   'P 1'
#
loop_
_entity.id
_entity.type
_entity.pdbx_description
1 polymer ?
#
loop_
_entity_poly.entity_id
_entity_poly.type
_entity_poly.pdbx_seq_one_letter_code
_entity_poly.pdbx_strand_id
1 'polypeptide(L)'
;MSDANHHQTADDDLQISPEHRQYLVAHHGTANLAPLPRMDDADPLNWTKAKKITNLALVAFHAFMATFTAAAIQSAFVDIAIDLGVSIHRATYLTSLVIAILGGAPLFWRPLSHVYGRRPIFLISLICSLVGNVGCALSHSYATMGLCRAITGFFISPAASIGSAVVSETFFRHERARYMGIWTSMVTLGVPLAPVVFGFVALRVGYRWIYWSLAAFILYLFLGPETRYVPEANEPAEKHSSITKRYFGFRRIDPKGLTAADFFHPLKLAIRPCVAIPAASYAMVFLWGSIMLAIEIPQIYPAKFGFNTQQVGLQNISLLVGTIVGEQIGGILSDKWMWQREKRGKAPKLEFRIWLSHVGYLLTIAGIAVFLIQLEHAKTWDITPLIGAGIAAVGNQIVTTVLITYSVDCYPDDAAAIGVFITFVRQIWGFIGPFWFPEMIAEVGLSKSTAVSTALILVVSILPTILLQWKGDSWRQAGN
;
A
#
# COMPACT_ATOMS: atom_id res chain seq x y z
N MET A 1 -55.34 6.51 -21.50
CA MET A 1 -55.73 5.81 -20.26
C MET A 1 -54.76 4.64 -20.12
N SER A 2 -53.65 4.84 -19.40
CA SER A 2 -53.49 4.56 -17.95
C SER A 2 -53.26 3.04 -17.78
N ASP A 3 -52.15 2.48 -17.29
CA ASP A 3 -51.15 2.86 -16.27
C ASP A 3 -49.85 2.07 -16.51
N ALA A 4 -48.65 2.67 -16.43
CA ALA A 4 -47.79 2.93 -15.27
C ALA A 4 -46.77 1.79 -14.94
N ASN A 5 -45.50 2.12 -15.18
CA ASN A 5 -44.29 1.78 -14.43
C ASN A 5 -44.13 0.37 -13.82
N HIS A 6 -43.32 -0.45 -14.49
CA HIS A 6 -42.39 -1.37 -13.81
C HIS A 6 -40.94 -1.00 -14.16
N HIS A 7 -40.46 0.09 -13.59
CA HIS A 7 -39.04 0.23 -13.28
C HIS A 7 -38.85 -0.31 -11.85
N GLN A 8 -38.50 -1.60 -11.73
CA GLN A 8 -37.90 -2.14 -10.53
C GLN A 8 -36.51 -1.53 -10.37
N THR A 9 -36.44 -0.40 -9.67
CA THR A 9 -35.20 0.07 -9.06
C THR A 9 -34.84 -0.89 -7.94
N ALA A 10 -33.54 -1.18 -7.79
CA ALA A 10 -32.97 -2.05 -6.75
C ALA A 10 -33.05 -1.43 -5.34
N ASP A 11 -34.23 -0.94 -4.98
CA ASP A 11 -34.58 -0.19 -3.77
C ASP A 11 -35.61 -0.97 -2.92
N ASP A 12 -35.80 -2.27 -3.18
CA ASP A 12 -36.56 -3.18 -2.32
C ASP A 12 -35.82 -3.36 -0.98
N ASP A 13 -36.12 -2.46 -0.05
CA ASP A 13 -36.48 -2.76 1.34
C ASP A 13 -35.53 -3.69 2.13
N LEU A 14 -34.37 -3.15 2.51
CA LEU A 14 -34.08 -3.18 3.96
C LEU A 14 -35.12 -2.24 4.59
N GLN A 15 -36.21 -2.77 5.14
CA GLN A 15 -37.20 -1.97 5.86
C GLN A 15 -36.52 -1.27 7.05
N ILE A 16 -35.99 -0.07 6.81
CA ILE A 16 -35.44 0.79 7.85
C ILE A 16 -36.62 1.18 8.73
N SER A 17 -36.56 0.89 10.03
CA SER A 17 -37.64 1.25 10.95
C SER A 17 -37.89 2.77 10.88
N PRO A 18 -39.14 3.24 11.09
CA PRO A 18 -39.44 4.68 11.09
C PRO A 18 -38.53 5.46 12.04
N GLU A 19 -38.22 4.88 13.20
CA GLU A 19 -37.30 5.43 14.20
C GLU A 19 -35.87 5.57 13.66
N HIS A 20 -35.36 4.54 12.97
CA HIS A 20 -34.02 4.56 12.38
C HIS A 20 -33.97 5.58 11.24
N ARG A 21 -35.00 5.68 10.42
CA ARG A 21 -35.08 6.71 9.37
C ARG A 21 -35.06 8.13 9.96
N GLN A 22 -35.80 8.37 11.03
CA GLN A 22 -35.82 9.66 11.72
C GLN A 22 -34.45 10.01 12.32
N TYR A 23 -33.78 9.04 12.93
CA TYR A 23 -32.40 9.18 13.41
C TYR A 23 -31.45 9.57 12.28
N LEU A 24 -31.50 8.88 11.14
CA LEU A 24 -30.62 9.17 10.00
C LEU A 24 -30.84 10.59 9.46
N VAL A 25 -32.09 11.03 9.31
CA VAL A 25 -32.39 12.39 8.86
C VAL A 25 -31.95 13.44 9.89
N ALA A 26 -32.16 13.19 11.18
CA ALA A 26 -31.74 14.12 12.24
C ALA A 26 -30.21 14.24 12.36
N HIS A 27 -29.49 13.13 12.22
CA HIS A 27 -28.03 13.08 12.43
C HIS A 27 -27.23 13.38 11.16
N HIS A 28 -27.68 12.91 10.00
CA HIS A 28 -26.97 13.02 8.72
C HIS A 28 -27.67 13.90 7.67
N GLY A 29 -28.89 14.38 7.95
CA GLY A 29 -29.67 15.22 7.02
C GLY A 29 -30.33 14.45 5.87
N THR A 30 -30.12 13.14 5.77
CA THR A 30 -30.71 12.28 4.73
C THR A 30 -30.80 10.82 5.20
N ALA A 31 -31.80 10.09 4.69
CA ALA A 31 -31.93 8.64 4.91
C ALA A 31 -31.20 7.81 3.83
N ASN A 32 -30.81 8.42 2.72
CA ASN A 32 -30.21 7.73 1.57
C ASN A 32 -28.68 7.61 1.75
N LEU A 33 -28.26 6.76 2.69
CA LEU A 33 -26.86 6.51 3.02
C LEU A 33 -26.46 5.08 2.68
N ALA A 34 -25.26 4.92 2.14
CA ALA A 34 -24.68 3.63 1.83
C ALA A 34 -23.20 3.59 2.30
N PRO A 35 -22.80 2.65 3.16
CA PRO A 35 -23.66 1.74 3.95
C PRO A 35 -24.57 2.51 4.94
N LEU A 36 -25.62 1.83 5.42
CA LEU A 36 -26.53 2.37 6.44
C LEU A 36 -25.85 2.36 7.82
N PRO A 37 -25.69 3.52 8.49
CA PRO A 37 -25.19 3.59 9.86
C PRO A 37 -26.13 2.92 10.85
N ARG A 38 -25.58 2.26 11.88
CA ARG A 38 -26.36 1.78 13.03
C ARG A 38 -26.77 2.95 13.93
N MET A 39 -27.82 2.76 14.74
CA MET A 39 -28.24 3.72 15.76
C MET A 39 -27.35 3.62 17.01
N ASP A 40 -26.04 3.77 16.83
CA ASP A 40 -25.03 3.66 17.88
C ASP A 40 -23.94 4.70 17.63
N ASP A 41 -23.67 5.56 18.62
CA ASP A 41 -22.62 6.60 18.55
C ASP A 41 -21.22 5.99 18.43
N ALA A 42 -21.07 4.71 18.76
CA ALA A 42 -19.82 4.00 18.61
C ALA A 42 -19.57 3.56 17.14
N ASP A 43 -20.60 3.48 16.29
CA ASP A 43 -20.46 3.20 14.85
C ASP A 43 -19.56 4.26 14.17
N PRO A 44 -18.47 3.87 13.46
CA PRO A 44 -17.56 4.81 12.83
C PRO A 44 -18.23 5.71 11.80
N LEU A 45 -19.35 5.28 11.21
CA LEU A 45 -20.12 6.07 10.26
C LEU A 45 -20.76 7.31 10.92
N ASN A 46 -21.05 7.24 12.22
CA ASN A 46 -21.63 8.35 13.02
C ASN A 46 -20.57 9.27 13.64
N TRP A 47 -19.28 8.95 13.52
CA TRP A 47 -18.23 9.79 14.11
C TRP A 47 -18.16 11.17 13.45
N THR A 48 -17.79 12.18 14.25
CA THR A 48 -17.49 13.52 13.73
C THR A 48 -16.37 13.45 12.68
N LYS A 49 -16.44 14.34 11.69
CA LYS A 49 -15.46 14.39 10.60
C LYS A 49 -14.01 14.50 11.11
N ALA A 50 -13.79 15.27 12.18
CA ALA A 50 -12.48 15.37 12.82
C ALA A 50 -11.99 14.01 13.35
N LYS A 51 -12.83 13.25 14.05
CA LYS A 51 -12.48 11.92 14.56
C LYS A 51 -12.20 10.93 13.41
N LYS A 52 -13.00 10.96 12.34
CA LYS A 52 -12.79 10.14 11.13
C LYS A 52 -11.43 10.43 10.48
N ILE A 53 -11.10 11.71 10.30
CA ILE A 53 -9.84 12.14 9.68
C ILE A 53 -8.64 11.81 10.56
N THR A 54 -8.71 12.05 11.88
CA THR A 54 -7.63 11.70 12.81
C THR A 54 -7.36 10.19 12.81
N ASN A 55 -8.40 9.36 12.81
CA ASN A 55 -8.25 7.92 12.66
C ASN A 55 -7.50 7.54 11.39
N LEU A 56 -7.99 8.05 10.25
CA LEU A 56 -7.38 7.78 8.97
C LEU A 56 -5.91 8.21 8.95
N ALA A 57 -5.59 9.40 9.48
CA ALA A 57 -4.23 9.92 9.54
C ALA A 57 -3.31 9.02 10.37
N LEU A 58 -3.74 8.55 11.54
CA LEU A 58 -2.95 7.65 12.38
C LEU A 58 -2.68 6.31 11.70
N VAL A 59 -3.71 5.69 11.12
CA VAL A 59 -3.58 4.41 10.42
C VAL A 59 -2.70 4.57 9.17
N ALA A 60 -2.94 5.61 8.38
CA ALA A 60 -2.15 5.95 7.20
C ALA A 60 -0.69 6.23 7.54
N PHE A 61 -0.41 6.95 8.63
CA PHE A 61 0.95 7.20 9.09
C PHE A 61 1.65 5.92 9.53
N HIS A 62 0.97 5.03 10.27
CA HIS A 62 1.55 3.74 10.66
C HIS A 62 1.91 2.89 9.43
N ALA A 63 1.07 2.90 8.40
CA ALA A 63 1.35 2.15 7.18
C ALA A 63 2.43 2.80 6.29
N PHE A 64 2.48 4.14 6.26
CA PHE A 64 3.62 4.88 5.73
C PHE A 64 4.90 4.45 6.44
N MET A 65 4.89 4.33 7.78
CA MET A 65 6.06 3.91 8.55
C MET A 65 6.55 2.51 8.19
N ALA A 66 5.67 1.60 7.77
CA ALA A 66 6.07 0.26 7.33
C ALA A 66 6.95 0.31 6.06
N THR A 67 6.51 1.02 5.03
CA THR A 67 7.28 1.16 3.78
C THR A 67 8.48 2.09 3.94
N PHE A 68 8.35 3.15 4.75
CA PHE A 68 9.41 4.08 5.10
C PHE A 68 10.56 3.37 5.84
N THR A 69 10.26 2.53 6.84
CA THR A 69 11.25 1.73 7.57
C THR A 69 11.99 0.74 6.67
N ALA A 70 11.28 0.12 5.72
CA ALA A 70 11.90 -0.77 4.75
C ALA A 70 12.96 -0.05 3.91
N ALA A 71 12.61 1.11 3.36
CA ALA A 71 13.46 1.91 2.48
C ALA A 71 14.52 2.76 3.20
N ALA A 72 14.43 2.90 4.52
CA ALA A 72 15.22 3.85 5.31
C ALA A 72 16.74 3.77 5.13
N ILE A 73 17.27 2.57 4.82
CA ILE A 73 18.72 2.35 4.68
C ILE A 73 19.23 2.48 3.25
N GLN A 74 18.35 2.71 2.27
CA GLN A 74 18.73 2.67 0.85
C GLN A 74 19.87 3.63 0.51
N SER A 75 19.85 4.85 1.04
CA SER A 75 20.93 5.82 0.79
C SER A 75 22.27 5.43 1.42
N ALA A 76 22.27 4.58 2.45
CA ALA A 76 23.42 4.25 3.29
C ALA A 76 23.98 2.84 3.01
N PHE A 77 23.67 2.22 1.87
CA PHE A 77 24.19 0.89 1.55
C PHE A 77 25.72 0.82 1.54
N VAL A 78 26.41 1.88 1.09
CA VAL A 78 27.87 1.97 1.13
C VAL A 78 28.39 1.97 2.58
N ASP A 79 27.79 2.78 3.45
CA ASP A 79 28.17 2.87 4.87
C ASP A 79 27.98 1.53 5.59
N ILE A 80 26.85 0.85 5.32
CA ILE A 80 26.53 -0.47 5.90
C ILE A 80 27.50 -1.54 5.40
N ALA A 81 27.82 -1.52 4.10
CA ALA A 81 28.76 -2.46 3.50
C ALA A 81 30.15 -2.38 4.15
N ILE A 82 30.64 -1.15 4.37
CA ILE A 82 31.91 -0.89 5.05
C ILE A 82 31.85 -1.33 6.51
N ASP A 83 30.84 -0.92 7.27
CA ASP A 83 30.74 -1.23 8.72
C ASP A 83 30.61 -2.73 9.01
N LEU A 84 29.85 -3.46 8.17
CA LEU A 84 29.57 -4.88 8.39
C LEU A 84 30.47 -5.83 7.60
N GLY A 85 31.42 -5.31 6.82
CA GLY A 85 32.36 -6.10 6.03
C GLY A 85 31.68 -6.96 4.95
N VAL A 86 30.67 -6.41 4.26
CA VAL A 86 29.93 -7.09 3.18
C VAL A 86 29.97 -6.29 1.89
N SER A 87 29.59 -6.89 0.75
CA SER A 87 29.42 -6.12 -0.49
C SER A 87 28.22 -5.18 -0.40
N ILE A 88 28.26 -4.07 -1.13
CA ILE A 88 27.11 -3.15 -1.29
C ILE A 88 25.89 -3.93 -1.76
N HIS A 89 26.08 -4.84 -2.72
CA HIS A 89 25.02 -5.68 -3.22
C HIS A 89 24.36 -6.52 -2.11
N ARG A 90 25.16 -7.16 -1.24
CA ARG A 90 24.65 -7.91 -0.09
C ARG A 90 23.95 -7.01 0.92
N ALA A 91 24.38 -5.75 1.10
CA ALA A 91 23.67 -4.79 1.95
C ALA A 91 22.25 -4.50 1.45
N THR A 92 22.00 -4.53 0.13
CA THR A 92 20.66 -4.31 -0.43
C THR A 92 19.65 -5.39 0.00
N TYR A 93 20.11 -6.61 0.28
CA TYR A 93 19.25 -7.70 0.73
C TYR A 93 18.64 -7.46 2.12
N LEU A 94 19.23 -6.57 2.93
CA LEU A 94 18.60 -6.11 4.18
C LEU A 94 17.29 -5.35 3.93
N THR A 95 17.17 -4.67 2.79
CA THR A 95 15.92 -4.04 2.34
C THR A 95 15.00 -5.08 1.73
N SER A 96 15.51 -5.97 0.86
CA SER A 96 14.72 -7.03 0.23
C SER A 96 14.05 -7.95 1.26
N LEU A 97 14.77 -8.31 2.33
CA LEU A 97 14.24 -9.09 3.45
C LEU A 97 13.00 -8.44 4.06
N VAL A 98 13.03 -7.14 4.31
CA VAL A 98 11.89 -6.41 4.88
C VAL A 98 10.75 -6.33 3.87
N ILE A 99 11.04 -6.13 2.58
CA ILE A 99 10.03 -6.14 1.51
C ILE A 99 9.28 -7.47 1.49
N ALA A 100 9.99 -8.61 1.51
CA ALA A 100 9.39 -9.94 1.54
C ALA A 100 8.46 -10.12 2.74
N ILE A 101 8.93 -9.70 3.93
CA ILE A 101 8.16 -9.80 5.17
C ILE A 101 6.92 -8.90 5.13
N LEU A 102 7.03 -7.68 4.61
CA LEU A 102 5.88 -6.80 4.40
C LEU A 102 4.86 -7.37 3.40
N GLY A 103 5.26 -8.30 2.54
CA GLY A 103 4.37 -9.07 1.68
C GLY A 103 3.63 -10.18 2.42
N GLY A 104 4.37 -11.01 3.16
CA GLY A 104 3.82 -12.19 3.83
C GLY A 104 3.10 -11.91 5.15
N ALA A 105 3.64 -11.02 5.98
CA ALA A 105 3.12 -10.75 7.33
C ALA A 105 1.65 -10.26 7.35
N PRO A 106 1.15 -9.46 6.39
CA PRO A 106 -0.28 -9.16 6.26
C PRO A 106 -1.22 -10.38 6.25
N LEU A 107 -0.79 -11.53 5.71
CA LEU A 107 -1.58 -12.77 5.73
C LEU A 107 -1.79 -13.28 7.16
N PHE A 108 -0.82 -13.04 8.03
CA PHE A 108 -0.87 -13.39 9.45
C PHE A 108 -1.66 -12.36 10.26
N TRP A 109 -1.38 -11.08 10.06
CA TRP A 109 -1.96 -10.01 10.88
C TRP A 109 -3.43 -9.74 10.61
N ARG A 110 -3.89 -9.95 9.37
CA ARG A 110 -5.29 -9.71 9.02
C ARG A 110 -6.25 -10.56 9.87
N PRO A 111 -6.21 -11.91 9.85
CA PRO A 111 -7.10 -12.73 10.69
C PRO A 111 -7.02 -12.39 12.18
N LEU A 112 -5.80 -12.19 12.70
CA LEU A 112 -5.59 -11.81 14.10
C LEU A 112 -6.29 -10.49 14.46
N SER A 113 -6.20 -9.48 13.59
CA SER A 113 -6.85 -8.17 13.82
C SER A 113 -8.37 -8.22 13.74
N HIS A 114 -8.94 -9.20 13.04
CA HIS A 114 -10.37 -9.45 13.02
C HIS A 114 -10.85 -10.08 14.33
N VAL A 115 -10.10 -11.05 14.87
CA VAL A 115 -10.51 -11.81 16.07
C VAL A 115 -10.17 -11.12 17.38
N TYR A 116 -8.98 -10.51 17.50
CA TYR A 116 -8.50 -9.85 18.73
C TYR A 116 -8.62 -8.33 18.71
N GLY A 117 -9.11 -7.77 17.60
CA GLY A 117 -9.26 -6.33 17.42
C GLY A 117 -7.98 -5.64 16.94
N ARG A 118 -8.12 -4.40 16.46
CA ARG A 118 -7.03 -3.64 15.82
C ARG A 118 -6.04 -3.04 16.81
N ARG A 119 -6.53 -2.55 17.96
CA ARG A 119 -5.70 -1.80 18.92
C ARG A 119 -4.61 -2.66 19.58
N PRO A 120 -4.91 -3.84 20.16
CA PRO A 120 -3.87 -4.65 20.78
C PRO A 120 -2.80 -5.06 19.75
N ILE A 121 -3.22 -5.36 18.52
CA ILE A 121 -2.32 -5.65 17.40
C ILE A 121 -1.44 -4.44 17.05
N PHE A 122 -2.00 -3.22 17.00
CA PHE A 122 -1.20 -2.02 16.78
C PHE A 122 -0.24 -1.70 17.94
N LEU A 123 -0.62 -1.94 19.19
CA LEU A 123 0.31 -1.73 20.31
C LEU A 123 1.47 -2.73 20.29
N ILE A 124 1.18 -4.01 20.02
CA ILE A 124 2.21 -5.04 19.84
C ILE A 124 3.13 -4.67 18.66
N SER A 125 2.53 -4.25 17.53
CA SER A 125 3.25 -3.74 16.36
C SER A 125 4.27 -2.68 16.74
N LEU A 126 3.84 -1.65 17.47
CA LEU A 126 4.69 -0.51 17.85
C LEU A 126 5.81 -0.94 18.81
N ILE A 127 5.49 -1.67 19.88
CA ILE A 127 6.49 -2.09 20.89
C ILE A 127 7.54 -3.00 20.24
N CYS A 128 7.12 -4.01 19.48
CA CYS A 128 8.06 -4.95 18.89
C CYS A 128 8.87 -4.33 17.75
N SER A 129 8.28 -3.40 16.98
CA SER A 129 9.02 -2.63 15.97
C SER A 129 10.02 -1.65 16.58
N LEU A 130 9.70 -1.05 17.75
CA LEU A 130 10.63 -0.25 18.53
C LEU A 130 11.84 -1.09 18.96
N VAL A 131 11.59 -2.25 19.58
CA VAL A 131 12.64 -3.17 20.02
C VAL A 131 13.50 -3.65 18.84
N GLY A 132 12.87 -3.99 17.71
CA GLY A 132 13.58 -4.38 16.49
C GLY A 132 14.48 -3.26 15.94
N ASN A 133 14.01 -2.01 15.92
CA ASN A 133 14.83 -0.86 15.52
C ASN A 133 15.98 -0.59 16.49
N VAL A 134 15.76 -0.66 17.81
CA VAL A 134 16.84 -0.56 18.80
C VAL A 134 17.88 -1.67 18.59
N GLY A 135 17.43 -2.90 18.36
CA GLY A 135 18.30 -4.02 18.02
C GLY A 135 19.13 -3.77 16.76
N CYS A 136 18.53 -3.19 15.71
CA CYS A 136 19.27 -2.79 14.51
C CYS A 136 20.34 -1.73 14.82
N ALA A 137 20.01 -0.72 15.61
CA ALA A 137 20.93 0.35 15.99
C ALA A 137 22.16 -0.18 16.74
N LEU A 138 22.00 -1.24 17.53
CA LEU A 138 23.05 -1.89 18.33
C LEU A 138 23.71 -3.10 17.64
N SER A 139 23.27 -3.47 16.44
CA SER A 139 23.72 -4.71 15.78
C SER A 139 25.12 -4.58 15.14
N HIS A 140 26.08 -5.44 15.47
CA HIS A 140 27.45 -5.37 14.93
C HIS A 140 27.76 -6.43 13.84
N SER A 141 26.74 -7.17 13.38
CA SER A 141 26.91 -8.16 12.32
C SER A 141 25.77 -8.08 11.32
N TYR A 142 26.05 -8.46 10.07
CA TYR A 142 25.05 -8.55 9.01
C TYR A 142 23.87 -9.45 9.39
N ALA A 143 24.13 -10.61 10.01
CA ALA A 143 23.10 -11.55 10.41
C ALA A 143 22.21 -11.00 11.53
N THR A 144 22.81 -10.40 12.56
CA THR A 144 22.05 -9.78 13.66
C THR A 144 21.20 -8.61 13.15
N MET A 145 21.76 -7.77 12.28
CA MET A 145 21.00 -6.68 11.66
C MET A 145 19.84 -7.21 10.82
N GLY A 146 20.07 -8.24 10.01
CA GLY A 146 19.02 -8.90 9.23
C GLY A 146 17.90 -9.45 10.11
N LEU A 147 18.23 -10.12 11.23
CA LEU A 147 17.24 -10.62 12.18
C LEU A 147 16.43 -9.49 12.83
N CYS A 148 17.10 -8.45 13.32
CA CYS A 148 16.41 -7.30 13.93
C CYS A 148 15.50 -6.60 12.91
N ARG A 149 15.95 -6.43 11.66
CA ARG A 149 15.13 -5.89 10.57
C ARG A 149 13.96 -6.80 10.22
N ALA A 150 14.14 -8.12 10.29
CA ALA A 150 13.05 -9.07 10.06
C ALA A 150 11.96 -8.94 11.14
N ILE A 151 12.36 -8.83 12.40
CA ILE A 151 11.45 -8.56 13.52
C ILE A 151 10.71 -7.24 13.28
N THR A 152 11.43 -6.15 12.99
CA THR A 152 10.81 -4.85 12.69
C THR A 152 9.82 -4.94 11.54
N GLY A 153 10.20 -5.56 10.42
CA GLY A 153 9.35 -5.71 9.25
C GLY A 153 8.09 -6.51 9.53
N PHE A 154 8.21 -7.59 10.31
CA PHE A 154 7.06 -8.43 10.65
C PHE A 154 6.07 -7.65 11.50
N PHE A 155 6.56 -7.00 12.56
CA PHE A 155 5.70 -6.33 13.51
C PHE A 155 5.13 -5.02 13.00
N ILE A 156 5.80 -4.27 12.12
CA ILE A 156 5.28 -2.98 11.60
C ILE A 156 4.22 -3.13 10.49
N SER A 157 4.09 -4.33 9.93
CA SER A 157 3.20 -4.62 8.79
C SER A 157 1.67 -4.63 9.03
N PRO A 158 1.11 -4.75 10.25
CA PRO A 158 -0.35 -4.86 10.44
C PRO A 158 -1.12 -3.70 9.83
N ALA A 159 -0.61 -2.47 9.97
CA ALA A 159 -1.28 -1.28 9.45
C ALA A 159 -1.53 -1.38 7.94
N ALA A 160 -0.57 -1.90 7.17
CA ALA A 160 -0.69 -2.09 5.72
C ALA A 160 -1.86 -2.99 5.31
N SER A 161 -2.22 -3.97 6.15
CA SER A 161 -3.34 -4.89 5.90
C SER A 161 -4.71 -4.35 6.36
N ILE A 162 -4.70 -3.38 7.27
CA ILE A 162 -5.90 -2.93 7.99
C ILE A 162 -6.46 -1.61 7.43
N GLY A 163 -5.62 -0.77 6.81
CA GLY A 163 -6.04 0.58 6.42
C GLY A 163 -7.16 0.67 5.40
N SER A 164 -7.20 -0.23 4.41
CA SER A 164 -8.32 -0.28 3.44
C SER A 164 -9.66 -0.60 4.11
N ALA A 165 -9.64 -1.49 5.11
CA ALA A 165 -10.81 -1.85 5.89
C ALA A 165 -11.25 -0.71 6.83
N VAL A 166 -10.32 0.04 7.40
CA VAL A 166 -10.63 1.25 8.19
C VAL A 166 -11.36 2.27 7.34
N VAL A 167 -10.89 2.53 6.12
CA VAL A 167 -11.56 3.47 5.21
C VAL A 167 -12.96 2.99 4.85
N SER A 168 -13.14 1.70 4.53
CA SER A 168 -14.45 1.15 4.16
C SER A 168 -15.47 1.15 5.28
N GLU A 169 -15.03 1.03 6.53
CA GLU A 169 -15.89 1.00 7.71
C GLU A 169 -16.21 2.41 8.24
N THR A 170 -15.39 3.42 7.92
CA THR A 170 -15.50 4.77 8.51
C THR A 170 -16.18 5.79 7.57
N PHE A 171 -16.09 5.58 6.26
CA PHE A 171 -16.51 6.55 5.25
C PHE A 171 -17.61 6.00 4.34
N PHE A 172 -18.56 6.86 3.99
CA PHE A 172 -19.66 6.50 3.09
C PHE A 172 -19.19 6.24 1.67
N ARG A 173 -19.96 5.46 0.89
CA ARG A 173 -19.62 5.03 -0.48
C ARG A 173 -19.24 6.20 -1.41
N HIS A 174 -19.92 7.34 -1.30
CA HIS A 174 -19.69 8.51 -2.15
C HIS A 174 -18.36 9.23 -1.87
N GLU A 175 -17.78 9.06 -0.68
CA GLU A 175 -16.50 9.67 -0.29
C GLU A 175 -15.37 8.63 -0.10
N ARG A 176 -15.71 7.33 -0.09
CA ARG A 176 -14.79 6.20 0.14
C ARG A 176 -13.61 6.20 -0.83
N ALA A 177 -13.84 6.44 -2.12
CA ALA A 177 -12.77 6.46 -3.13
C ALA A 177 -11.70 7.53 -2.83
N ARG A 178 -12.13 8.73 -2.41
CA ARG A 178 -11.23 9.83 -2.03
C ARG A 178 -10.32 9.44 -0.86
N TYR A 179 -10.89 8.88 0.21
CA TYR A 179 -10.11 8.51 1.39
C TYR A 179 -9.26 7.25 1.17
N MET A 180 -9.71 6.34 0.30
CA MET A 180 -8.89 5.21 -0.18
C MET A 180 -7.67 5.72 -0.95
N GLY A 181 -7.84 6.75 -1.77
CA GLY A 181 -6.74 7.45 -2.44
C GLY A 181 -5.74 7.99 -1.42
N ILE A 182 -6.18 8.84 -0.48
CA ILE A 182 -5.31 9.41 0.57
C ILE A 182 -4.52 8.34 1.33
N TRP A 183 -5.19 7.26 1.72
CA TRP A 183 -4.55 6.10 2.35
C TRP A 183 -3.46 5.49 1.47
N THR A 184 -3.78 5.21 0.20
CA THR A 184 -2.86 4.61 -0.77
C THR A 184 -1.67 5.53 -1.04
N SER A 185 -1.92 6.83 -1.18
CA SER A 185 -0.87 7.86 -1.32
C SER A 185 0.12 7.77 -0.16
N MET A 186 -0.37 7.79 1.08
CA MET A 186 0.50 7.72 2.28
C MET A 186 1.35 6.45 2.31
N VAL A 187 0.79 5.28 1.99
CA VAL A 187 1.57 4.03 1.96
C VAL A 187 2.70 4.08 0.92
N THR A 188 2.44 4.67 -0.24
CA THR A 188 3.40 4.71 -1.35
C THR A 188 4.50 5.77 -1.19
N LEU A 189 4.20 6.88 -0.51
CA LEU A 189 5.17 7.96 -0.25
C LEU A 189 6.30 7.56 0.70
N GLY A 190 6.10 6.54 1.55
CA GLY A 190 7.11 6.08 2.49
C GLY A 190 8.41 5.66 1.80
N VAL A 191 8.33 4.94 0.68
CA VAL A 191 9.51 4.40 -0.01
C VAL A 191 10.45 5.50 -0.51
N PRO A 192 10.01 6.46 -1.35
CA PRO A 192 10.92 7.48 -1.87
C PRO A 192 11.30 8.55 -0.85
N LEU A 193 10.46 8.81 0.17
CA LEU A 193 10.77 9.82 1.19
C LEU A 193 11.86 9.36 2.18
N ALA A 194 11.93 8.06 2.46
CA ALA A 194 12.89 7.52 3.43
C ALA A 194 14.36 7.82 3.10
N PRO A 195 14.90 7.48 1.91
CA PRO A 195 16.27 7.81 1.56
C PRO A 195 16.54 9.31 1.48
N VAL A 196 15.53 10.14 1.15
CA VAL A 196 15.68 11.61 1.17
C VAL A 196 15.94 12.10 2.59
N VAL A 197 15.19 11.62 3.58
CA VAL A 197 15.38 12.00 5.00
C VAL A 197 16.66 11.39 5.56
N PHE A 198 16.82 10.08 5.37
CA PHE A 198 17.88 9.31 6.03
C PHE A 198 19.25 9.44 5.36
N GLY A 199 19.32 9.92 4.12
CA GLY A 199 20.58 10.33 3.51
C GLY A 199 21.30 11.41 4.33
N PHE A 200 20.55 12.39 4.87
CA PHE A 200 21.11 13.43 5.74
C PHE A 200 21.48 12.89 7.11
N VAL A 201 20.62 12.07 7.72
CA VAL A 201 20.89 11.47 9.03
C VAL A 201 22.16 10.63 8.98
N ALA A 202 22.25 9.73 7.99
CA ALA A 202 23.39 8.84 7.86
C ALA A 202 24.71 9.59 7.63
N LEU A 203 24.72 10.61 6.76
CA LEU A 203 25.95 11.38 6.51
C LEU A 203 26.41 12.19 7.73
N ARG A 204 25.48 12.78 8.50
CA ARG A 204 25.83 13.76 9.54
C ARG A 204 26.10 13.15 10.91
N VAL A 205 25.35 12.12 11.27
CA VAL A 205 25.43 11.50 12.60
C VAL A 205 25.71 10.00 12.54
N GLY A 206 25.72 9.41 11.35
CA GLY A 206 26.00 7.99 11.12
C GLY A 206 24.75 7.18 10.84
N TYR A 207 24.87 6.16 9.98
CA TYR A 207 23.71 5.39 9.50
C TYR A 207 22.94 4.66 10.60
N ARG A 208 23.57 4.33 11.74
CA ARG A 208 22.90 3.71 12.90
C ARG A 208 21.81 4.61 13.50
N TRP A 209 21.94 5.93 13.36
CA TRP A 209 20.91 6.87 13.80
C TRP A 209 19.64 6.81 12.98
N ILE A 210 19.66 6.22 11.78
CA ILE A 210 18.43 5.90 11.04
C ILE A 210 17.50 5.07 11.93
N TYR A 211 18.04 4.04 12.58
CA TYR A 211 17.27 3.16 13.45
C TYR A 211 16.82 3.83 14.75
N TRP A 212 17.66 4.69 15.35
CA TRP A 212 17.27 5.49 16.52
C TRP A 212 16.13 6.46 16.19
N SER A 213 16.18 7.12 15.03
CA SER A 213 15.09 7.99 14.56
C SER A 213 13.80 7.21 14.30
N LEU A 214 13.88 6.03 13.67
CA LEU A 214 12.72 5.16 13.45
C LEU A 214 12.10 4.68 14.77
N ALA A 215 12.94 4.30 15.75
CA ALA A 215 12.52 3.97 17.10
C ALA A 215 11.77 5.15 17.76
N ALA A 216 12.27 6.38 17.61
CA ALA A 216 11.62 7.57 18.17
C ALA A 216 10.27 7.90 17.48
N PHE A 217 10.17 7.79 16.16
CA PHE A 217 8.91 8.06 15.45
C PHE A 217 7.78 7.10 15.82
N ILE A 218 8.11 5.87 16.22
CA ILE A 218 7.14 4.89 16.71
C ILE A 218 6.54 5.34 18.07
N LEU A 219 7.26 6.13 18.87
CA LEU A 219 6.77 6.65 20.14
C LEU A 219 5.63 7.67 19.98
N TYR A 220 5.57 8.40 18.85
CA TYR A 220 4.51 9.37 18.57
C TYR A 220 3.10 8.74 18.53
N LEU A 221 2.99 7.46 18.16
CA LEU A 221 1.70 6.77 18.05
C LEU A 221 1.11 6.33 19.41
N PHE A 222 1.89 6.36 20.50
CA PHE A 222 1.34 6.16 21.86
C PHE A 222 0.49 7.36 22.33
N LEU A 223 0.61 8.52 21.67
CA LEU A 223 -0.14 9.74 21.96
C LEU A 223 -1.46 9.84 21.17
N GLY A 224 -1.71 8.95 20.20
CA GLY A 224 -2.91 8.96 19.37
C GLY A 224 -4.13 8.33 20.07
N PRO A 225 -5.28 9.02 20.20
CA PRO A 225 -6.50 8.41 20.75
C PRO A 225 -7.06 7.30 19.84
N GLU A 226 -7.72 6.33 20.47
CA GLU A 226 -8.18 5.03 19.97
C GLU A 226 -9.26 5.07 18.88
N THR A 227 -9.14 4.23 17.85
CA THR A 227 -9.96 4.37 16.62
C THR A 227 -10.46 3.07 15.96
N ARG A 228 -10.99 2.11 16.73
CA ARG A 228 -11.89 1.09 16.16
C ARG A 228 -13.14 0.86 17.00
N TYR A 229 -14.29 0.84 16.33
CA TYR A 229 -15.56 0.30 16.83
C TYR A 229 -15.55 -1.22 16.88
N VAL A 230 -16.04 -1.77 17.99
CA VAL A 230 -16.42 -3.16 18.15
C VAL A 230 -17.92 -3.14 18.44
N PRO A 231 -18.78 -3.77 17.61
CA PRO A 231 -20.18 -3.89 17.94
C PRO A 231 -20.32 -4.72 19.22
N GLU A 232 -20.79 -4.09 20.30
CA GLU A 232 -21.18 -4.83 21.50
C GLU A 232 -22.38 -5.71 21.14
N ALA A 233 -22.15 -7.03 21.09
CA ALA A 233 -23.25 -7.97 21.09
C ALA A 233 -23.87 -7.96 22.49
N ASN A 234 -24.95 -7.18 22.67
CA ASN A 234 -25.94 -7.31 23.75
C ASN A 234 -25.38 -7.65 25.16
N GLU A 235 -24.36 -6.94 25.65
CA GLU A 235 -24.06 -6.92 27.09
C GLU A 235 -24.45 -5.54 27.64
N PRO A 236 -25.22 -5.46 28.75
CA PRO A 236 -25.60 -4.19 29.35
C PRO A 236 -24.33 -3.41 29.66
N ALA A 237 -24.26 -2.14 29.25
CA ALA A 237 -23.13 -1.25 29.49
C ALA A 237 -22.67 -1.32 30.96
N GLU A 238 -21.61 -2.10 31.23
CA GLU A 238 -20.91 -2.05 32.51
C GLU A 238 -20.21 -0.69 32.59
N LYS A 239 -20.92 0.27 33.19
CA LYS A 239 -20.48 1.65 33.46
C LYS A 239 -19.20 1.78 34.30
N HIS A 240 -18.49 0.68 34.60
CA HIS A 240 -17.30 0.65 35.47
C HIS A 240 -16.13 -0.20 34.94
N SER A 241 -15.98 -0.39 33.63
CA SER A 241 -14.71 -0.88 33.08
C SER A 241 -13.62 0.19 33.21
N SER A 242 -12.60 -0.05 34.05
CA SER A 242 -11.45 0.85 34.20
C SER A 242 -10.82 1.19 32.84
N ILE A 243 -10.38 2.44 32.67
CA ILE A 243 -9.69 2.91 31.46
C ILE A 243 -8.58 1.93 31.07
N THR A 244 -7.87 1.35 32.04
CA THR A 244 -6.83 0.33 31.82
C THR A 244 -7.35 -0.97 31.18
N LYS A 245 -8.50 -1.49 31.63
CA LYS A 245 -9.13 -2.69 31.02
C LYS A 245 -9.64 -2.41 29.61
N ARG A 246 -10.15 -1.20 29.36
CA ARG A 246 -10.57 -0.75 28.04
C ARG A 246 -9.38 -0.53 27.08
N TYR A 247 -8.22 -0.12 27.60
CA TYR A 247 -7.05 0.25 26.80
C TYR A 247 -6.08 -0.92 26.54
N PHE A 248 -5.97 -1.88 27.47
CA PHE A 248 -5.04 -3.02 27.38
C PHE A 248 -5.74 -4.40 27.33
N GLY A 249 -7.08 -4.43 27.27
CA GLY A 249 -7.84 -5.67 27.25
C GLY A 249 -7.61 -6.48 25.97
N PHE A 250 -7.01 -7.66 26.09
CA PHE A 250 -6.92 -8.65 25.03
C PHE A 250 -8.14 -9.58 25.09
N ARG A 251 -9.32 -9.10 24.66
CA ARG A 251 -10.55 -9.92 24.60
C ARG A 251 -10.78 -10.37 23.15
N ARG A 252 -11.16 -11.63 22.99
CA ARG A 252 -11.64 -12.14 21.70
C ARG A 252 -12.98 -11.50 21.39
N ILE A 253 -13.04 -10.79 20.26
CA ILE A 253 -14.21 -10.03 19.82
C ILE A 253 -15.10 -10.88 18.92
N ASP A 254 -14.48 -11.69 18.04
CA ASP A 254 -15.23 -12.56 17.14
C ASP A 254 -15.65 -13.86 17.85
N PRO A 255 -16.96 -14.17 17.94
CA PRO A 255 -17.43 -15.44 18.47
C PRO A 255 -16.99 -16.65 17.64
N LYS A 256 -16.64 -16.47 16.34
CA LYS A 256 -16.02 -17.52 15.52
C LYS A 256 -14.51 -17.60 15.79
N GLY A 257 -13.99 -18.83 15.84
CA GLY A 257 -12.58 -19.08 16.16
C GLY A 257 -11.69 -18.75 14.98
N LEU A 258 -10.40 -18.52 15.23
CA LEU A 258 -9.40 -18.51 14.16
C LEU A 258 -9.31 -19.91 13.57
N THR A 259 -9.52 -20.01 12.26
CA THR A 259 -9.26 -21.23 11.50
C THR A 259 -8.00 -21.05 10.66
N ALA A 260 -7.28 -22.14 10.38
CA ALA A 260 -6.12 -22.08 9.48
C ALA A 260 -6.51 -21.54 8.08
N ALA A 261 -7.75 -21.74 7.65
CA ALA A 261 -8.25 -21.26 6.36
C ALA A 261 -8.27 -19.72 6.26
N ASP A 262 -8.42 -18.99 7.36
CA ASP A 262 -8.50 -17.52 7.35
C ASP A 262 -7.18 -16.87 6.92
N PHE A 263 -6.05 -17.49 7.26
CA PHE A 263 -4.70 -17.05 6.90
C PHE A 263 -4.41 -17.22 5.41
N PHE A 264 -4.96 -18.27 4.79
CA PHE A 264 -4.74 -18.58 3.38
C PHE A 264 -5.87 -18.10 2.47
N HIS A 265 -6.98 -17.59 3.02
CA HIS A 265 -8.10 -17.10 2.25
C HIS A 265 -7.71 -16.03 1.21
N PRO A 266 -6.86 -15.01 1.51
CA PRO A 266 -6.38 -14.08 0.49
C PRO A 266 -5.70 -14.77 -0.71
N LEU A 267 -4.98 -15.87 -0.48
CA LEU A 267 -4.27 -16.57 -1.55
C LEU A 267 -5.21 -17.30 -2.52
N LYS A 268 -6.43 -17.65 -2.07
CA LYS A 268 -7.45 -18.23 -2.96
C LYS A 268 -7.91 -17.26 -4.04
N LEU A 269 -7.71 -15.95 -3.85
CA LEU A 269 -8.01 -14.93 -4.87
C LEU A 269 -7.13 -15.07 -6.12
N ALA A 270 -6.02 -15.82 -6.05
CA ALA A 270 -5.21 -16.18 -7.22
C ALA A 270 -5.99 -16.94 -8.30
N ILE A 271 -7.08 -17.63 -7.93
CA ILE A 271 -7.92 -18.38 -8.86
C ILE A 271 -8.85 -17.44 -9.64
N ARG A 272 -9.15 -16.24 -9.10
CA ARG A 272 -10.05 -15.27 -9.73
C ARG A 272 -9.27 -14.39 -10.72
N PRO A 273 -9.48 -14.51 -12.05
CA PRO A 273 -8.70 -13.76 -13.04
C PRO A 273 -8.81 -12.24 -12.87
N CYS A 274 -9.98 -11.75 -12.44
CA CYS A 274 -10.24 -10.33 -12.17
C CYS A 274 -9.45 -9.76 -10.96
N VAL A 275 -8.76 -10.60 -10.20
CA VAL A 275 -7.85 -10.18 -9.11
C VAL A 275 -6.41 -10.60 -9.41
N ALA A 276 -6.20 -11.80 -9.93
CA ALA A 276 -4.88 -12.34 -10.24
C ALA A 276 -4.16 -11.55 -11.35
N ILE A 277 -4.85 -11.20 -12.44
CA ILE A 277 -4.26 -10.41 -13.53
C ILE A 277 -3.87 -9.01 -13.03
N PRO A 278 -4.76 -8.23 -12.38
CA PRO A 278 -4.36 -6.94 -11.80
C PRO A 278 -3.21 -7.04 -10.81
N ALA A 279 -3.17 -8.08 -9.97
CA ALA A 279 -2.08 -8.29 -9.01
C ALA A 279 -0.73 -8.51 -9.71
N ALA A 280 -0.69 -9.40 -10.72
CA ALA A 280 0.53 -9.68 -11.49
C ALA A 280 0.97 -8.46 -12.33
N SER A 281 0.02 -7.81 -13.01
CA SER A 281 0.27 -6.60 -13.80
C SER A 281 0.88 -5.49 -12.95
N TYR A 282 0.31 -5.26 -11.76
CA TYR A 282 0.82 -4.26 -10.83
C TYR A 282 2.19 -4.65 -10.28
N ALA A 283 2.38 -5.92 -9.87
CA ALA A 283 3.66 -6.39 -9.35
C ALA A 283 4.82 -6.14 -10.32
N MET A 284 4.60 -6.38 -11.62
CA MET A 284 5.60 -6.15 -12.65
C MET A 284 5.92 -4.66 -12.84
N VAL A 285 4.91 -3.80 -12.84
CA VAL A 285 5.11 -2.35 -12.96
C VAL A 285 5.80 -1.79 -11.71
N PHE A 286 5.46 -2.29 -10.53
CA PHE A 286 6.10 -1.91 -9.28
C PHE A 286 7.57 -2.32 -9.20
N LEU A 287 7.89 -3.51 -9.69
CA LEU A 287 9.27 -4.00 -9.80
C LEU A 287 10.14 -3.00 -10.57
N TRP A 288 9.67 -2.52 -11.71
CA TRP A 288 10.43 -1.61 -12.57
C TRP A 288 10.31 -0.14 -12.15
N GLY A 289 9.09 0.38 -12.04
CA GLY A 289 8.81 1.79 -11.75
C GLY A 289 9.01 2.21 -10.30
N SER A 290 9.38 1.29 -9.40
CA SER A 290 9.72 1.61 -8.01
C SER A 290 10.97 0.87 -7.54
N ILE A 291 10.95 -0.47 -7.51
CA ILE A 291 12.01 -1.25 -6.84
C ILE A 291 13.36 -1.15 -7.55
N MET A 292 13.40 -1.33 -8.87
CA MET A 292 14.61 -1.17 -9.69
C MET A 292 15.26 0.19 -9.42
N LEU A 293 14.49 1.26 -9.52
CA LEU A 293 14.98 2.62 -9.31
C LEU A 293 15.48 2.83 -7.88
N ALA A 294 14.72 2.39 -6.88
CA ALA A 294 15.06 2.61 -5.47
C ALA A 294 16.29 1.81 -4.99
N ILE A 295 16.59 0.68 -5.63
CA ILE A 295 17.71 -0.20 -5.24
C ILE A 295 18.96 0.04 -6.10
N GLU A 296 18.81 0.37 -7.38
CA GLU A 296 19.95 0.61 -8.27
C GLU A 296 20.51 2.03 -8.16
N ILE A 297 19.69 3.05 -7.86
CA ILE A 297 20.19 4.42 -7.64
C ILE A 297 21.32 4.45 -6.58
N PRO A 298 21.14 3.88 -5.37
CA PRO A 298 22.19 3.87 -4.35
C PRO A 298 23.39 2.97 -4.63
N GLN A 299 23.33 2.10 -5.63
CA GLN A 299 24.46 1.27 -6.05
C GLN A 299 25.24 1.94 -7.17
N ILE A 300 24.54 2.41 -8.22
CA ILE A 300 25.15 2.96 -9.43
C ILE A 300 25.70 4.37 -9.20
N TYR A 301 24.98 5.24 -8.49
CA TYR A 301 25.37 6.66 -8.39
C TYR A 301 26.66 6.87 -7.58
N PRO A 302 26.89 6.19 -6.44
CA PRO A 302 28.18 6.25 -5.76
C PRO A 302 29.32 5.75 -6.64
N ALA A 303 29.13 4.59 -7.30
CA ALA A 303 30.16 3.98 -8.14
C ALA A 303 30.49 4.83 -9.37
N LYS A 304 29.48 5.46 -9.98
CA LYS A 304 29.62 6.20 -11.24
C LYS A 304 30.00 7.68 -11.05
N PHE A 305 29.46 8.34 -10.02
CA PHE A 305 29.59 9.78 -9.82
C PHE A 305 30.28 10.17 -8.51
N GLY A 306 30.69 9.20 -7.68
CA GLY A 306 31.34 9.47 -6.39
C GLY A 306 30.41 10.10 -5.35
N PHE A 307 29.10 9.85 -5.46
CA PHE A 307 28.10 10.45 -4.59
C PHE A 307 28.20 9.92 -3.16
N ASN A 308 28.15 10.85 -2.20
CA ASN A 308 28.00 10.50 -0.79
C ASN A 308 26.55 10.12 -0.45
N THR A 309 26.35 9.57 0.74
CA THR A 309 25.07 9.10 1.28
C THR A 309 23.93 10.14 1.20
N GLN A 310 24.22 11.42 1.45
CA GLN A 310 23.22 12.48 1.35
C GLN A 310 22.84 12.76 -0.11
N GLN A 311 23.82 12.84 -1.01
CA GLN A 311 23.60 13.06 -2.43
C GLN A 311 22.78 11.92 -3.05
N VAL A 312 23.08 10.67 -2.68
CA VAL A 312 22.26 9.50 -3.06
C VAL A 312 20.83 9.65 -2.58
N GLY A 313 20.62 10.04 -1.33
CA GLY A 313 19.30 10.29 -0.75
C GLY A 313 18.49 11.28 -1.60
N LEU A 314 19.10 12.39 -2.00
CA LEU A 314 18.47 13.44 -2.82
C LEU A 314 18.00 12.96 -4.20
N GLN A 315 18.61 11.91 -4.76
CA GLN A 315 18.20 11.39 -6.07
C GLN A 315 16.78 10.81 -6.05
N ASN A 316 16.30 10.37 -4.88
CA ASN A 316 14.96 9.82 -4.70
C ASN A 316 13.85 10.88 -4.71
N ILE A 317 14.19 12.17 -4.75
CA ILE A 317 13.22 13.25 -4.93
C ILE A 317 12.45 13.06 -6.25
N SER A 318 13.09 12.53 -7.30
CA SER A 318 12.41 12.26 -8.57
C SER A 318 11.29 11.22 -8.42
N LEU A 319 11.56 10.12 -7.71
CA LEU A 319 10.55 9.10 -7.40
C LEU A 319 9.45 9.68 -6.50
N LEU A 320 9.80 10.54 -5.54
CA LEU A 320 8.84 11.19 -4.66
C LEU A 320 7.86 12.08 -5.45
N VAL A 321 8.40 12.97 -6.29
CA VAL A 321 7.60 13.85 -7.15
C VAL A 321 6.73 13.01 -8.09
N GLY A 322 7.31 12.00 -8.74
CA GLY A 322 6.58 11.12 -9.65
C GLY A 322 5.43 10.36 -8.96
N THR A 323 5.66 9.86 -7.74
CA THR A 323 4.65 9.18 -6.94
C THR A 323 3.49 10.11 -6.59
N ILE A 324 3.78 11.34 -6.14
CA ILE A 324 2.74 12.35 -5.83
C ILE A 324 1.93 12.69 -7.08
N VAL A 325 2.60 13.00 -8.18
CA VAL A 325 1.94 13.39 -9.44
C VAL A 325 1.09 12.24 -9.98
N GLY A 326 1.63 11.02 -10.01
CA GLY A 326 0.91 9.84 -10.49
C GLY A 326 -0.32 9.49 -9.66
N GLU A 327 -0.26 9.68 -8.35
CA GLU A 327 -1.38 9.45 -7.45
C GLU A 327 -2.53 10.46 -7.69
N GLN A 328 -2.19 11.74 -7.80
CA GLN A 328 -3.16 12.80 -8.07
C GLN A 328 -3.83 12.61 -9.43
N ILE A 329 -3.06 12.24 -10.45
CA ILE A 329 -3.58 11.96 -11.79
C ILE A 329 -4.43 10.69 -11.78
N GLY A 330 -3.89 9.58 -11.26
CA GLY A 330 -4.53 8.26 -11.29
C GLY A 330 -5.89 8.24 -10.60
N GLY A 331 -5.96 8.73 -9.35
CA GLY A 331 -7.21 8.75 -8.59
C GLY A 331 -8.28 9.65 -9.21
N ILE A 332 -7.95 10.93 -9.43
CA ILE A 332 -8.91 11.93 -9.94
C ILE A 332 -9.38 11.59 -11.35
N LEU A 333 -8.46 11.18 -12.24
CA LEU A 333 -8.80 10.86 -13.62
C LEU A 333 -9.64 9.58 -13.69
N SER A 334 -9.34 8.57 -12.88
CA SER A 334 -10.13 7.34 -12.80
C SER A 334 -11.58 7.61 -12.41
N ASP A 335 -11.80 8.41 -11.37
CA ASP A 335 -13.16 8.68 -10.88
C ASP A 335 -13.93 9.59 -11.85
N LYS A 336 -13.27 10.62 -12.42
CA LYS A 336 -13.87 11.47 -13.46
C LYS A 336 -14.25 10.67 -14.70
N TRP A 337 -13.40 9.74 -15.13
CA TRP A 337 -13.64 8.90 -16.31
C TRP A 337 -14.89 8.03 -16.16
N MET A 338 -15.07 7.43 -14.98
CA MET A 338 -16.26 6.63 -14.66
C MET A 338 -17.51 7.50 -14.59
N TRP A 339 -17.44 8.63 -13.86
CA TRP A 339 -18.57 9.54 -13.68
C TRP A 339 -19.09 10.15 -14.99
N GLN A 340 -18.19 10.55 -15.90
CA GLN A 340 -18.58 11.08 -17.21
C GLN A 340 -19.38 10.09 -18.04
N ARG A 341 -19.15 8.79 -17.86
CA ARG A 341 -19.89 7.75 -18.58
C ARG A 341 -21.20 7.37 -17.91
N GLU A 342 -21.25 7.39 -16.59
CA GLU A 342 -22.49 7.24 -15.83
C GLU A 342 -23.52 8.32 -16.24
N LYS A 343 -23.06 9.56 -16.43
CA LYS A 343 -23.87 10.67 -16.97
C LYS A 343 -24.45 10.43 -18.37
N ARG A 344 -23.93 9.45 -19.13
CA ARG A 344 -24.45 9.07 -20.46
C ARG A 344 -25.60 8.04 -20.38
N GLY A 345 -26.13 7.78 -19.17
CA GLY A 345 -27.39 7.05 -18.96
C GLY A 345 -27.25 5.53 -18.83
N LYS A 346 -26.03 4.98 -18.83
CA LYS A 346 -25.76 3.56 -18.51
C LYS A 346 -24.65 3.48 -17.48
N ALA A 347 -24.85 2.68 -16.44
CA ALA A 347 -23.79 2.36 -15.48
C ALA A 347 -22.58 1.79 -16.24
N PRO A 348 -21.40 2.43 -16.18
CA PRO A 348 -20.23 1.99 -16.93
C PRO A 348 -19.75 0.63 -16.42
N LYS A 349 -19.41 -0.28 -17.33
CA LYS A 349 -18.73 -1.53 -16.99
C LYS A 349 -17.44 -1.24 -16.21
N LEU A 350 -17.14 -2.03 -15.18
CA LEU A 350 -15.95 -1.85 -14.34
C LEU A 350 -14.64 -1.88 -15.15
N GLU A 351 -14.61 -2.65 -16.24
CA GLU A 351 -13.47 -2.78 -17.18
C GLU A 351 -13.05 -1.45 -17.79
N PHE A 352 -13.94 -0.45 -17.88
CA PHE A 352 -13.59 0.85 -18.44
C PHE A 352 -12.52 1.58 -17.64
N ARG A 353 -12.41 1.30 -16.33
CA ARG A 353 -11.38 1.88 -15.46
C ARG A 353 -9.96 1.46 -15.92
N ILE A 354 -9.84 0.24 -16.45
CA ILE A 354 -8.57 -0.39 -16.87
C ILE A 354 -7.92 0.35 -18.07
N TRP A 355 -8.66 1.13 -18.85
CA TRP A 355 -8.06 1.91 -19.94
C TRP A 355 -6.96 2.86 -19.46
N LEU A 356 -7.10 3.40 -18.25
CA LEU A 356 -6.09 4.29 -17.66
C LEU A 356 -4.79 3.55 -17.28
N SER A 357 -4.85 2.24 -17.02
CA SER A 357 -3.64 1.48 -16.71
C SER A 357 -2.70 1.38 -17.92
N HIS A 358 -3.22 1.46 -19.14
CA HIS A 358 -2.41 1.43 -20.37
C HIS A 358 -1.52 2.66 -20.50
N VAL A 359 -2.05 3.83 -20.16
CA VAL A 359 -1.25 5.06 -20.06
C VAL A 359 -0.16 4.89 -19.01
N GLY A 360 -0.51 4.33 -17.85
CA GLY A 360 0.46 4.02 -16.80
C GLY A 360 1.58 3.08 -17.26
N TYR A 361 1.26 2.00 -17.97
CA TYR A 361 2.25 1.06 -18.53
C TYR A 361 3.22 1.75 -19.49
N LEU A 362 2.69 2.57 -20.41
CA LEU A 362 3.52 3.29 -21.38
C LEU A 362 4.44 4.31 -20.70
N LEU A 363 3.94 5.03 -19.69
CA LEU A 363 4.75 5.95 -18.89
C LEU A 363 5.86 5.21 -18.13
N THR A 364 5.56 4.05 -17.53
CA THR A 364 6.60 3.24 -16.87
C THR A 364 7.67 2.76 -17.85
N ILE A 365 7.29 2.25 -19.01
CA ILE A 365 8.24 1.81 -20.05
C ILE A 365 9.10 3.00 -20.52
N ALA A 366 8.48 4.12 -20.86
CA ALA A 366 9.20 5.31 -21.32
C ALA A 366 10.13 5.87 -20.25
N GLY A 367 9.67 5.95 -18.99
CA GLY A 367 10.48 6.46 -17.89
C GLY A 367 11.69 5.56 -17.58
N ILE A 368 11.51 4.23 -17.60
CA ILE A 368 12.62 3.29 -17.40
C ILE A 368 13.60 3.34 -18.58
N ALA A 369 13.12 3.47 -19.81
CA ALA A 369 13.96 3.66 -20.98
C ALA A 369 14.83 4.91 -20.83
N VAL A 370 14.23 6.05 -20.48
CA VAL A 370 14.96 7.30 -20.26
C VAL A 370 15.96 7.14 -19.11
N PHE A 371 15.58 6.54 -17.99
CA PHE A 371 16.50 6.32 -16.86
C PHE A 371 17.71 5.48 -17.28
N LEU A 372 17.50 4.28 -17.83
CA LEU A 372 18.58 3.34 -18.11
C LEU A 372 19.49 3.80 -19.26
N ILE A 373 18.90 4.29 -20.36
CA ILE A 373 19.67 4.71 -21.54
C ILE A 373 20.50 5.95 -21.23
N GLN A 374 19.89 6.96 -20.59
CA GLN A 374 20.61 8.18 -20.25
C GLN A 374 21.67 7.91 -19.18
N LEU A 375 21.35 7.06 -18.19
CA LEU A 375 22.31 6.71 -17.15
C LEU A 375 23.52 5.98 -17.73
N GLU A 376 23.39 5.14 -18.76
CA GLU A 376 24.54 4.51 -19.41
C GLU A 376 25.48 5.54 -20.06
N HIS A 377 24.92 6.49 -20.83
CA HIS A 377 25.68 7.49 -21.58
C HIS A 377 26.23 8.64 -20.72
N ALA A 378 25.67 8.85 -19.51
CA ALA A 378 26.11 9.91 -18.61
C ALA A 378 27.58 9.71 -18.19
N LYS A 379 28.44 10.69 -18.49
CA LYS A 379 29.85 10.72 -18.01
C LYS A 379 30.01 11.55 -16.74
N THR A 380 29.23 12.62 -16.64
CA THR A 380 29.08 13.47 -15.46
C THR A 380 27.63 13.37 -14.99
N TRP A 381 27.38 13.75 -13.73
CA TRP A 381 26.02 13.77 -13.23
C TRP A 381 25.13 14.72 -14.04
N ASP A 382 23.97 14.22 -14.47
CA ASP A 382 22.90 15.00 -15.08
C ASP A 382 21.54 14.59 -14.49
N ILE A 383 20.55 15.48 -14.64
CA ILE A 383 19.21 15.26 -14.10
C ILE A 383 18.35 14.35 -15.00
N THR A 384 18.73 14.15 -16.27
CA THR A 384 17.91 13.47 -17.28
C THR A 384 17.47 12.05 -16.87
N PRO A 385 18.36 11.18 -16.35
CA PRO A 385 17.95 9.86 -15.88
C PRO A 385 16.88 9.94 -14.79
N LEU A 386 16.99 10.91 -13.88
CA LEU A 386 16.03 11.09 -12.79
C LEU A 386 14.67 11.59 -13.28
N ILE A 387 14.63 12.38 -14.36
CA ILE A 387 13.36 12.73 -15.01
C ILE A 387 12.67 11.43 -15.50
N GLY A 388 13.43 10.52 -16.10
CA GLY A 388 12.95 9.19 -16.47
C GLY A 388 12.42 8.39 -15.26
N ALA A 389 13.17 8.35 -14.16
CA ALA A 389 12.76 7.70 -12.91
C ALA A 389 11.44 8.28 -12.37
N GLY A 390 11.28 9.60 -12.40
CA GLY A 390 10.04 10.28 -12.01
C GLY A 390 8.86 9.91 -12.91
N ILE A 391 9.04 9.91 -14.23
CA ILE A 391 8.00 9.48 -15.20
C ILE A 391 7.61 8.02 -14.95
N ALA A 392 8.59 7.16 -14.67
CA ALA A 392 8.33 5.76 -14.37
C ALA A 392 7.51 5.57 -13.09
N ALA A 393 7.80 6.36 -12.06
CA ALA A 393 7.05 6.39 -10.81
C ALA A 393 5.61 6.93 -11.00
N VAL A 394 5.40 7.93 -11.89
CA VAL A 394 4.05 8.39 -12.27
C VAL A 394 3.25 7.24 -12.87
N GLY A 395 3.84 6.54 -13.86
CA GLY A 395 3.19 5.40 -14.50
C GLY A 395 2.85 4.29 -13.51
N ASN A 396 3.79 3.98 -12.60
CA ASN A 396 3.59 3.01 -11.54
C ASN A 396 2.39 3.38 -10.65
N GLN A 397 2.28 4.63 -10.20
CA GLN A 397 1.16 5.01 -9.35
C GLN A 397 -0.19 5.01 -10.04
N ILE A 398 -0.27 5.40 -11.32
CA ILE A 398 -1.51 5.30 -12.08
C ILE A 398 -1.98 3.84 -12.14
N VAL A 399 -1.06 2.91 -12.42
CA VAL A 399 -1.37 1.47 -12.46
C VAL A 399 -1.81 0.97 -11.10
N THR A 400 -1.06 1.30 -10.02
CA THR A 400 -1.40 0.93 -8.63
C THR A 400 -2.86 1.25 -8.34
N THR A 401 -3.22 2.52 -8.52
CA THR A 401 -4.51 3.04 -8.08
C THR A 401 -5.66 2.48 -8.91
N VAL A 402 -5.49 2.38 -10.23
CA VAL A 402 -6.52 1.86 -11.13
C VAL A 402 -6.78 0.37 -10.91
N LEU A 403 -5.73 -0.45 -10.82
CA LEU A 403 -5.85 -1.91 -10.74
C LEU A 403 -6.35 -2.41 -9.39
N ILE A 404 -5.91 -1.80 -8.29
CA ILE A 404 -6.44 -2.08 -6.95
C ILE A 404 -7.91 -1.73 -6.88
N THR A 405 -8.28 -0.54 -7.36
CA THR A 405 -9.68 -0.07 -7.31
C THR A 405 -10.59 -0.96 -8.15
N TYR A 406 -10.16 -1.35 -9.37
CA TYR A 406 -10.91 -2.31 -10.19
C TYR A 406 -11.13 -3.64 -9.46
N SER A 407 -10.08 -4.20 -8.83
CA SER A 407 -10.18 -5.49 -8.15
C SER A 407 -11.14 -5.43 -6.96
N VAL A 408 -11.10 -4.33 -6.20
CA VAL A 408 -12.02 -4.06 -5.07
C VAL A 408 -13.45 -3.86 -5.55
N ASP A 409 -13.65 -3.11 -6.65
CA ASP A 409 -14.97 -2.90 -7.24
C ASP A 409 -15.59 -4.21 -7.76
N CYS A 410 -14.76 -5.17 -8.23
CA CYS A 410 -15.23 -6.48 -8.69
C CYS A 410 -15.73 -7.39 -7.56
N TYR A 411 -15.11 -7.33 -6.38
CA TYR A 411 -15.49 -8.14 -5.21
C TYR A 411 -15.46 -7.29 -3.93
N PRO A 412 -16.47 -6.42 -3.72
CA PRO A 412 -16.48 -5.48 -2.60
C PRO A 412 -16.43 -6.14 -1.22
N ASP A 413 -17.01 -7.34 -1.09
CA ASP A 413 -17.05 -8.11 0.16
C ASP A 413 -15.65 -8.63 0.56
N ASP A 414 -14.80 -8.88 -0.44
CA ASP A 414 -13.43 -9.37 -0.26
C ASP A 414 -12.38 -8.24 -0.32
N ALA A 415 -12.79 -6.96 -0.25
CA ALA A 415 -11.90 -5.80 -0.45
C ALA A 415 -10.63 -5.83 0.41
N ALA A 416 -10.75 -6.23 1.68
CA ALA A 416 -9.61 -6.37 2.57
C ALA A 416 -8.68 -7.54 2.17
N ALA A 417 -9.25 -8.66 1.71
CA ALA A 417 -8.49 -9.82 1.23
C ALA A 417 -7.71 -9.49 -0.05
N ILE A 418 -8.36 -8.75 -0.97
CA ILE A 418 -7.77 -8.30 -2.23
C ILE A 418 -6.54 -7.43 -1.97
N GLY A 419 -6.63 -6.46 -1.06
CA GLY A 419 -5.49 -5.60 -0.72
C GLY A 419 -4.29 -6.39 -0.19
N VAL A 420 -4.54 -7.38 0.68
CA VAL A 420 -3.50 -8.28 1.20
C VAL A 420 -2.90 -9.14 0.09
N PHE A 421 -3.72 -9.74 -0.76
CA PHE A 421 -3.25 -10.58 -1.87
C PHE A 421 -2.42 -9.79 -2.88
N ILE A 422 -2.90 -8.62 -3.32
CA ILE A 422 -2.16 -7.76 -4.25
C ILE A 422 -0.82 -7.34 -3.64
N THR A 423 -0.81 -6.96 -2.35
CA THR A 423 0.42 -6.61 -1.64
C THR A 423 1.38 -7.80 -1.58
N PHE A 424 0.90 -9.00 -1.26
CA PHE A 424 1.71 -10.21 -1.23
C PHE A 424 2.40 -10.48 -2.59
N VAL A 425 1.64 -10.49 -3.69
CA VAL A 425 2.19 -10.72 -5.04
C VAL A 425 3.20 -9.64 -5.41
N ARG A 426 2.88 -8.37 -5.17
CA ARG A 426 3.78 -7.24 -5.46
C ARG A 426 5.10 -7.33 -4.70
N GLN A 427 5.03 -7.64 -3.40
CA GLN A 427 6.21 -7.68 -2.54
C GLN A 427 7.10 -8.88 -2.82
N ILE A 428 6.55 -10.02 -3.27
CA ILE A 428 7.36 -11.15 -3.76
C ILE A 428 8.25 -10.71 -4.92
N TRP A 429 7.67 -10.04 -5.92
CA TRP A 429 8.46 -9.53 -7.05
C TRP A 429 9.46 -8.47 -6.60
N GLY A 430 9.07 -7.55 -5.71
CA GLY A 430 9.98 -6.56 -5.15
C GLY A 430 11.15 -7.17 -4.35
N PHE A 431 10.93 -8.29 -3.66
CA PHE A 431 11.98 -9.05 -2.99
C PHE A 431 12.92 -9.73 -3.99
N ILE A 432 12.39 -10.34 -5.05
CA ILE A 432 13.16 -11.12 -6.02
C ILE A 432 14.01 -10.21 -6.92
N GLY A 433 13.54 -9.02 -7.28
CA GLY A 433 14.22 -8.07 -8.18
C GLY A 433 15.74 -7.94 -7.96
N PRO A 434 16.17 -7.53 -6.75
CA PRO A 434 17.58 -7.35 -6.43
C PRO A 434 18.47 -8.57 -6.66
N PHE A 435 17.93 -9.80 -6.64
CA PHE A 435 18.75 -11.00 -6.84
C PHE A 435 19.23 -11.17 -8.28
N TRP A 436 18.56 -10.58 -9.26
CA TRP A 436 18.89 -10.75 -10.67
C TRP A 436 19.15 -9.43 -11.42
N PHE A 437 18.86 -8.27 -10.83
CA PHE A 437 19.18 -6.99 -11.45
C PHE A 437 20.66 -6.80 -11.79
N PRO A 438 21.62 -7.07 -10.88
CA PRO A 438 23.03 -6.87 -11.22
C PRO A 438 23.52 -7.85 -12.28
N GLU A 439 23.08 -9.12 -12.22
CA GLU A 439 23.41 -10.13 -13.22
C GLU A 439 22.86 -9.73 -14.59
N MET A 440 21.60 -9.27 -14.65
CA MET A 440 21.03 -8.74 -15.89
C MET A 440 21.85 -7.55 -16.41
N ILE A 441 22.16 -6.56 -15.57
CA ILE A 441 22.92 -5.37 -15.98
C ILE A 441 24.33 -5.77 -16.47
N ALA A 442 24.98 -6.74 -15.82
CA ALA A 442 26.30 -7.23 -16.21
C ALA A 442 26.29 -7.93 -17.58
N GLU A 443 25.25 -8.74 -17.86
CA GLU A 443 25.15 -9.54 -19.09
C GLU A 443 24.68 -8.72 -20.30
N VAL A 444 23.60 -7.93 -20.14
CA VAL A 444 23.01 -7.20 -21.28
C VAL A 444 23.38 -5.72 -21.33
N GLY A 445 23.86 -5.14 -20.23
CA GLY A 445 24.11 -3.70 -20.10
C GLY A 445 22.88 -2.90 -19.69
N LEU A 446 23.09 -1.65 -19.25
CA LEU A 446 22.03 -0.77 -18.74
C LEU A 446 20.96 -0.47 -19.80
N SER A 447 21.33 0.01 -20.98
CA SER A 447 20.38 0.39 -22.03
C SER A 447 19.55 -0.80 -22.50
N LYS A 448 20.18 -1.96 -22.73
CA LYS A 448 19.46 -3.16 -23.18
C LYS A 448 18.58 -3.77 -22.08
N SER A 449 18.84 -3.48 -20.81
CA SER A 449 17.92 -3.83 -19.71
C SER A 449 16.54 -3.19 -19.89
N THR A 450 16.44 -2.08 -20.64
CA THR A 450 15.15 -1.49 -21.07
C THR A 450 14.33 -2.45 -21.93
N ALA A 451 14.97 -3.24 -22.79
CA ALA A 451 14.27 -4.21 -23.62
C ALA A 451 13.68 -5.34 -22.74
N VAL A 452 14.42 -5.78 -21.72
CA VAL A 452 13.96 -6.76 -20.73
C VAL A 452 12.76 -6.21 -19.95
N SER A 453 12.86 -4.99 -19.42
CA SER A 453 11.76 -4.37 -18.69
C SER A 453 10.51 -4.19 -19.56
N THR A 454 10.69 -3.76 -20.81
CA THR A 454 9.60 -3.59 -21.77
C THR A 454 8.92 -4.91 -22.10
N ALA A 455 9.70 -5.95 -22.38
CA ALA A 455 9.18 -7.28 -22.68
C ALA A 455 8.38 -7.86 -21.50
N LEU A 456 8.90 -7.72 -20.27
CA LEU A 456 8.20 -8.20 -19.08
C LEU A 456 6.90 -7.43 -18.80
N ILE A 457 6.91 -6.09 -18.90
CA ILE A 457 5.68 -5.29 -18.74
C ILE A 457 4.66 -5.61 -19.84
N LEU A 458 5.11 -5.84 -21.08
CA LEU A 458 4.22 -6.22 -22.18
C LEU A 458 3.55 -7.58 -21.93
N VAL A 459 4.35 -8.60 -21.61
CA VAL A 459 3.89 -9.99 -21.47
C VAL A 459 3.09 -10.21 -20.19
N VAL A 460 3.54 -9.65 -19.06
CA VAL A 460 2.91 -9.90 -17.75
C VAL A 460 1.81 -8.88 -17.45
N SER A 461 1.92 -7.64 -17.96
CA SER A 461 0.95 -6.58 -17.64
C SER A 461 0.02 -6.26 -18.80
N ILE A 462 0.53 -5.79 -19.94
CA ILE A 462 -0.31 -5.24 -21.03
C ILE A 462 -1.21 -6.32 -21.65
N LEU A 463 -0.64 -7.42 -22.13
CA LEU A 463 -1.41 -8.46 -22.84
C LEU A 463 -2.51 -9.10 -21.94
N PRO A 464 -2.22 -9.51 -20.69
CA PRO A 464 -3.25 -10.05 -19.80
C PRO A 464 -4.32 -9.01 -19.43
N THR A 465 -3.93 -7.74 -19.31
CA THR A 465 -4.86 -6.65 -19.00
C THR A 465 -5.84 -6.40 -20.17
N ILE A 466 -5.39 -6.51 -21.43
CA ILE A 466 -6.27 -6.44 -22.60
C ILE A 466 -7.26 -7.62 -22.61
N LEU A 467 -6.79 -8.84 -22.32
CA LEU A 467 -7.67 -10.01 -22.18
C LEU A 467 -8.73 -9.81 -21.09
N LEU A 468 -8.33 -9.22 -19.96
CA LEU A 468 -9.22 -8.88 -18.85
C LEU A 468 -10.27 -7.84 -19.26
N GLN A 469 -9.92 -6.85 -20.08
CA GLN A 469 -10.90 -5.88 -20.58
C GLN A 469 -11.98 -6.54 -21.46
N TRP A 470 -11.62 -7.57 -22.21
CA TRP A 470 -12.54 -8.25 -23.11
C TRP A 470 -13.40 -9.29 -22.39
N LYS A 471 -12.81 -10.08 -21.49
CA LYS A 471 -13.48 -11.22 -20.83
C LYS A 471 -13.84 -11.01 -19.36
N GLY A 472 -13.41 -9.92 -18.72
CA GLY A 472 -13.59 -9.69 -17.29
C GLY A 472 -15.03 -9.81 -16.82
N ASP A 473 -15.97 -9.25 -17.58
CA ASP A 473 -17.41 -9.34 -17.29
C ASP A 473 -17.93 -10.77 -17.30
N SER A 474 -17.53 -11.57 -18.31
CA SER A 474 -17.91 -12.99 -18.40
C SER A 474 -17.31 -13.83 -17.28
N TRP A 475 -16.06 -13.56 -16.88
CA TRP A 475 -15.39 -14.30 -15.81
C TRP A 475 -16.00 -14.03 -14.43
N ARG A 476 -16.50 -12.81 -14.18
CA ARG A 476 -17.24 -12.52 -12.95
C ARG A 476 -18.58 -13.25 -12.92
N GLN A 477 -19.31 -13.24 -14.03
CA GLN A 477 -20.63 -13.88 -14.12
C GLN A 477 -20.55 -15.41 -14.00
N ALA A 478 -19.45 -16.03 -14.44
CA ALA A 478 -19.23 -17.47 -14.34
C ALA A 478 -18.72 -17.94 -12.95
N GLY A 479 -18.29 -17.02 -12.09
CA GLY A 479 -17.71 -17.31 -10.77
C GLY A 479 -18.64 -17.02 -9.59
N ASN A 480 -19.81 -16.44 -9.87
CA ASN A 480 -20.96 -16.37 -8.95
C ASN A 480 -21.90 -17.53 -9.28
#